data_AF-A0A0L7KZE7-F1
#
_entry.id   AF-A0A0L7KZE7-F1
#
_cell.length_a   1.000
_cell.length_b   1.000
_cell.length_c   1.000
_cell.angle_alpha   90.00
_cell.angle_beta   90.00
_cell.angle_gamma   90.00
#
_symmetry.space_group_name_H-M   'P 1'
#
loop_
_entity.id
_entity.type
_entity.pdbx_description
1 polymer ?
#
loop_
_entity_poly.entity_id
_entity_poly.type
_entity_poly.pdbx_seq_one_letter_code
_entity_poly.pdbx_strand_id
1 'polypeptide(L)'
;MLQCRGFLVISHMLQRCSRDHLTADTLASFLHLTKHLVTCCSPNSDLLLKQSFCQSFLTWQLLDHILFNPALWMHTPAAVQARLYCYLATDFLADAHIYGSVRRVSTVLQTVHTLKFYYWVVNPRAKSGITPKGLEGPRPAHKDILTIRAYILLFLKQLIMIGNGVKEDELHSMVPAFDAKGGVRTIFKLLASESQLIRLQALKLLGFFLSRSTHKRKYDVMSPHNLYTLLATRLCAGGEGLALPVYNALYELLTEHWWPPSSGSRSKRTSCWR
;
A
#
# COMPACT_ATOMS: atom_id res chain seq x y z
N MET A 1 -14.00 -16.48 23.51
CA MET A 1 -14.16 -15.17 22.85
C MET A 1 -13.02 -14.16 23.13
N LEU A 2 -12.20 -14.31 24.17
CA LEU A 2 -11.05 -13.43 24.44
C LEU A 2 -9.82 -13.69 23.54
N GLN A 3 -9.63 -14.94 23.10
CA GLN A 3 -8.54 -15.34 22.18
C GLN A 3 -8.53 -14.53 20.87
N CYS A 4 -9.67 -13.95 20.48
CA CYS A 4 -9.86 -13.21 19.24
C CYS A 4 -9.69 -11.69 19.37
N ARG A 5 -9.11 -11.17 20.46
CA ARG A 5 -8.82 -9.72 20.59
C ARG A 5 -7.45 -9.42 21.21
N GLY A 6 -6.62 -10.45 21.40
CA GLY A 6 -5.31 -10.31 22.07
C GLY A 6 -4.42 -9.27 21.38
N PHE A 7 -4.26 -9.35 20.06
CA PHE A 7 -3.43 -8.38 19.33
C PHE A 7 -4.00 -6.96 19.30
N LEU A 8 -5.32 -6.79 19.39
CA LEU A 8 -5.93 -5.47 19.53
C LEU A 8 -5.55 -4.85 20.89
N VAL A 9 -5.60 -5.63 21.97
CA VAL A 9 -5.18 -5.18 23.31
C VAL A 9 -3.69 -4.88 23.32
N ILE A 10 -2.86 -5.78 22.78
CA ILE A 10 -1.40 -5.57 22.65
C ILE A 10 -1.11 -4.28 21.88
N SER A 11 -1.77 -4.07 20.72
CA SER A 11 -1.62 -2.85 19.93
C SER A 11 -1.99 -1.60 20.71
N HIS A 12 -3.09 -1.64 21.48
CA HIS A 12 -3.48 -0.51 22.33
C HIS A 12 -2.47 -0.25 23.45
N MET A 13 -1.93 -1.29 24.08
CA MET A 13 -0.91 -1.15 25.12
C MET A 13 0.38 -0.57 24.54
N LEU A 14 0.86 -1.10 23.40
CA LEU A 14 2.06 -0.62 22.73
C LEU A 14 1.96 0.86 22.31
N GLN A 15 0.77 1.34 21.92
CA GLN A 15 0.55 2.76 21.63
C GLN A 15 0.67 3.67 22.86
N ARG A 16 0.48 3.11 24.07
CA ARG A 16 0.54 3.84 25.34
C ARG A 16 1.87 3.65 26.08
N CYS A 17 2.62 2.60 25.77
CA CYS A 17 3.96 2.36 26.30
C CYS A 17 4.98 3.36 25.75
N SER A 18 6.16 3.46 26.39
CA SER A 18 7.25 4.26 25.82
C SER A 18 7.57 3.79 24.41
N ARG A 19 7.79 4.75 23.53
CA ARG A 19 8.07 4.52 22.11
C ARG A 19 9.46 3.91 21.91
N ASP A 20 10.32 4.00 22.93
CA ASP A 20 11.65 3.39 22.97
C ASP A 20 11.61 1.86 22.91
N HIS A 21 10.46 1.25 23.24
CA HIS A 21 10.31 -0.21 23.20
C HIS A 21 10.03 -0.75 21.78
N LEU A 22 9.65 0.10 20.83
CA LEU A 22 9.42 -0.31 19.43
C LEU A 22 10.72 -0.16 18.61
N THR A 23 11.67 -1.05 18.89
CA THR A 23 12.99 -1.10 18.24
C THR A 23 13.01 -2.01 17.01
N ALA A 24 14.17 -2.08 16.36
CA ALA A 24 14.41 -3.02 15.26
C ALA A 24 14.27 -4.49 15.72
N ASP A 25 14.62 -4.81 16.96
CA ASP A 25 14.51 -6.17 17.52
C ASP A 25 13.06 -6.52 17.78
N THR A 26 12.27 -5.60 18.35
CA THR A 26 10.83 -5.77 18.54
C THR A 26 10.12 -6.01 17.21
N LEU A 27 10.49 -5.25 16.16
CA LEU A 27 10.01 -5.51 14.80
C LEU A 27 10.40 -6.92 14.35
N ALA A 28 11.67 -7.32 14.49
CA ALA A 28 12.14 -8.65 14.10
C ALA A 28 11.38 -9.77 14.82
N SER A 29 11.08 -9.61 16.11
CA SER A 29 10.25 -10.55 16.89
C SER A 29 8.85 -10.69 16.30
N PHE A 30 8.19 -9.60 15.92
CA PHE A 30 6.88 -9.66 15.26
C PHE A 30 6.95 -10.33 13.89
N LEU A 31 7.99 -10.09 13.10
CA LEU A 31 8.18 -10.75 11.80
C LEU A 31 8.42 -12.25 11.97
N HIS A 32 9.24 -12.65 12.95
CA HIS A 32 9.44 -14.06 13.30
C HIS A 32 8.16 -14.72 13.79
N LEU A 33 7.40 -14.04 14.66
CA LEU A 33 6.10 -14.51 15.12
C LEU A 33 5.11 -14.69 13.96
N THR A 34 5.11 -13.77 12.99
CA THR A 34 4.28 -13.90 11.79
C THR A 34 4.61 -15.17 11.02
N LYS A 35 5.90 -15.40 10.75
CA LYS A 35 6.36 -16.62 10.06
C LYS A 35 5.98 -17.87 10.85
N HIS A 36 6.27 -17.89 12.15
CA HIS A 36 5.93 -18.99 13.03
C HIS A 36 4.43 -19.30 13.02
N LEU A 37 3.57 -18.29 13.22
CA LEU A 37 2.12 -18.47 13.21
C LEU A 37 1.63 -19.04 11.89
N VAL A 38 2.25 -18.68 10.77
CA VAL A 38 1.89 -19.16 9.44
C VAL A 38 2.40 -20.58 9.16
N THR A 39 3.53 -21.00 9.76
CA THR A 39 4.15 -22.32 9.54
C THR A 39 3.83 -23.38 10.59
N CYS A 40 3.21 -23.03 11.72
CA CYS A 40 3.02 -23.92 12.89
C CYS A 40 2.13 -25.17 12.68
N CYS A 41 1.59 -25.43 11.48
CA CYS A 41 0.80 -26.62 11.24
C CYS A 41 1.69 -27.84 10.92
N SER A 42 1.88 -28.70 11.93
CA SER A 42 2.29 -30.10 11.75
C SER A 42 1.05 -30.94 11.41
N PRO A 43 1.13 -31.88 10.44
CA PRO A 43 0.00 -32.71 10.06
C PRO A 43 -0.22 -33.80 11.11
N ASN A 44 -1.15 -33.60 12.04
CA ASN A 44 -1.78 -34.69 12.78
C ASN A 44 -3.30 -34.51 12.71
N SER A 45 -3.96 -35.57 12.27
CA SER A 45 -5.31 -35.65 11.73
C SER A 45 -6.41 -35.31 12.74
N ASP A 46 -7.54 -34.83 12.22
CA ASP A 46 -8.86 -34.63 12.86
C ASP A 46 -9.17 -33.29 13.58
N LEU A 47 -8.18 -32.49 13.99
CA LEU A 47 -8.41 -31.11 14.51
C LEU A 47 -8.09 -29.98 13.52
N LEU A 48 -7.77 -30.33 12.28
CA LEU A 48 -7.17 -29.46 11.26
C LEU A 48 -8.01 -28.23 10.89
N LEU A 49 -9.34 -28.36 10.77
CA LEU A 49 -10.18 -27.24 10.32
C LEU A 49 -10.33 -26.13 11.38
N LYS A 50 -10.58 -26.50 12.65
CA LYS A 50 -10.67 -25.53 13.75
C LYS A 50 -9.31 -24.89 14.02
N GLN A 51 -8.23 -25.66 13.94
CA GLN A 51 -6.87 -25.19 14.15
C GLN A 51 -6.40 -24.26 13.01
N SER A 52 -6.65 -24.63 11.75
CA SER A 52 -6.36 -23.80 10.58
C SER A 52 -7.16 -22.49 10.57
N PHE A 53 -8.44 -22.53 10.97
CA PHE A 53 -9.26 -21.33 11.11
C PHE A 53 -8.72 -20.39 12.21
N CYS A 54 -8.39 -20.94 13.38
CA CYS A 54 -7.83 -20.17 14.49
C CYS A 54 -6.48 -19.54 14.13
N GLN A 55 -5.60 -20.29 13.47
CA GLN A 55 -4.29 -19.84 13.00
C GLN A 55 -4.40 -18.71 11.98
N SER A 56 -5.24 -18.90 10.95
CA SER A 56 -5.50 -17.88 9.93
C SER A 56 -6.02 -16.61 10.60
N PHE A 57 -7.00 -16.75 11.50
CA PHE A 57 -7.55 -15.63 12.23
C PHE A 57 -6.52 -14.90 13.10
N LEU A 58 -5.70 -15.61 13.88
CA LEU A 58 -4.64 -15.03 14.72
C LEU A 58 -3.59 -14.30 13.88
N THR A 59 -3.17 -14.90 12.76
CA THR A 59 -2.26 -14.25 11.81
C THR A 59 -2.87 -12.95 11.32
N TRP A 60 -4.14 -12.95 10.91
CA TRP A 60 -4.83 -11.74 10.45
C TRP A 60 -4.87 -10.66 11.52
N GLN A 61 -5.12 -11.03 12.78
CA GLN A 61 -5.12 -10.08 13.89
C GLN A 61 -3.75 -9.44 14.09
N LEU A 62 -2.69 -10.25 14.04
CA LEU A 62 -1.32 -9.77 14.13
C LEU A 62 -1.04 -8.79 12.98
N LEU A 63 -1.40 -9.16 11.74
CA LEU A 63 -1.20 -8.31 10.58
C LEU A 63 -1.94 -6.98 10.74
N ASP A 64 -3.24 -7.00 11.00
CA ASP A 64 -4.07 -5.78 11.03
C ASP A 64 -3.73 -4.86 12.21
N HIS A 65 -3.53 -5.42 13.41
CA HIS A 65 -3.36 -4.62 14.61
C HIS A 65 -1.90 -4.26 14.89
N ILE A 66 -0.94 -5.02 14.37
CA ILE A 66 0.48 -4.77 14.57
C ILE A 66 1.13 -4.27 13.27
N LEU A 67 1.30 -5.12 12.25
CA LEU A 67 2.14 -4.77 11.09
C LEU A 67 1.52 -3.68 10.19
N PHE A 68 0.21 -3.73 9.96
CA PHE A 68 -0.52 -2.80 9.12
C PHE A 68 -1.09 -1.59 9.86
N ASN A 69 -0.86 -1.50 11.17
CA ASN A 69 -1.29 -0.37 11.97
C ASN A 69 -0.24 0.75 11.95
N PRO A 70 -0.42 1.81 11.16
CA PRO A 70 0.58 2.87 11.06
C PRO A 70 0.71 3.69 12.35
N ALA A 71 -0.29 3.68 13.23
CA ALA A 71 -0.25 4.45 14.49
C ALA A 71 0.81 3.92 15.46
N LEU A 72 1.15 2.63 15.39
CA LEU A 72 2.24 2.04 16.17
C LEU A 72 3.61 2.51 15.68
N TRP A 73 3.80 2.51 14.36
CA TRP A 73 5.13 2.63 13.78
C TRP A 73 5.53 4.07 13.48
N MET A 74 4.58 4.98 13.29
CA MET A 74 4.86 6.32 12.76
C MET A 74 5.80 7.19 13.60
N HIS A 75 5.99 6.87 14.88
CA HIS A 75 6.88 7.57 15.80
C HIS A 75 8.15 6.79 16.17
N THR A 76 8.35 5.61 15.59
CA THR A 76 9.59 4.84 15.76
C THR A 76 10.73 5.47 14.95
N PRO A 77 12.01 5.10 15.19
CA PRO A 77 13.11 5.59 14.35
C PRO A 77 12.87 5.32 12.86
N ALA A 78 13.25 6.26 12.00
CA ALA A 78 12.98 6.19 10.56
C ALA A 78 13.48 4.89 9.91
N ALA A 79 14.62 4.37 10.38
CA ALA A 79 15.18 3.10 9.94
C ALA A 79 14.25 1.89 10.22
N VAL A 80 13.56 1.89 11.37
CA VAL A 80 12.60 0.82 11.73
C VAL A 80 11.38 0.88 10.82
N GLN A 81 10.85 2.09 10.56
CA GLN A 81 9.74 2.31 9.64
C GLN A 81 10.09 1.85 8.22
N ALA A 82 11.26 2.25 7.71
CA ALA A 82 11.75 1.84 6.40
C ALA A 82 11.92 0.32 6.29
N ARG A 83 12.49 -0.32 7.32
CA ARG A 83 12.65 -1.78 7.38
C ARG A 83 11.31 -2.51 7.33
N LEU A 84 10.31 -2.07 8.11
CA LEU A 84 8.97 -2.64 8.09
C LEU A 84 8.35 -2.57 6.69
N TYR A 85 8.28 -1.38 6.09
CA TYR A 85 7.62 -1.24 4.79
C TYR A 85 8.40 -1.85 3.64
N CYS A 86 9.74 -1.89 3.72
CA CYS A 86 10.56 -2.63 2.77
C CYS A 86 10.24 -4.14 2.82
N TYR A 87 10.20 -4.73 4.02
CA TYR A 87 9.83 -6.12 4.22
C TYR A 87 8.42 -6.42 3.70
N LEU A 88 7.43 -5.58 4.04
CA LEU A 88 6.06 -5.72 3.56
C LEU A 88 5.99 -5.69 2.01
N ALA A 89 6.76 -4.81 1.38
CA ALA A 89 6.78 -4.66 -0.07
C ALA A 89 7.52 -5.78 -0.82
N THR A 90 8.30 -6.61 -0.12
CA THR A 90 9.20 -7.60 -0.71
C THR A 90 8.95 -8.98 -0.12
N ASP A 91 9.73 -9.38 0.89
CA ASP A 91 9.75 -10.72 1.48
C ASP A 91 8.36 -11.18 1.96
N PHE A 92 7.56 -10.27 2.50
CA PHE A 92 6.23 -10.57 3.03
C PHE A 92 5.28 -11.13 1.98
N LEU A 93 5.30 -10.58 0.76
CA LEU A 93 4.44 -11.01 -0.33
C LEU A 93 5.05 -12.15 -1.17
N ALA A 94 6.36 -12.39 -1.03
CA ALA A 94 7.03 -13.52 -1.65
C ALA A 94 6.71 -14.85 -0.95
N ASP A 95 6.34 -14.82 0.34
CA ASP A 95 5.91 -15.99 1.10
C ASP A 95 4.42 -16.29 0.82
N ALA A 96 4.15 -17.39 0.12
CA ALA A 96 2.80 -17.78 -0.28
C ALA A 96 1.86 -18.06 0.90
N HIS A 97 2.38 -18.56 2.02
CA HIS A 97 1.55 -18.86 3.20
C HIS A 97 1.16 -17.57 3.93
N ILE A 98 2.10 -16.61 4.03
CA ILE A 98 1.83 -15.30 4.62
C ILE A 98 0.86 -14.54 3.71
N TYR A 99 1.12 -14.51 2.40
CA TYR A 99 0.27 -13.83 1.44
C TYR A 99 -1.15 -14.42 1.38
N GLY A 100 -1.29 -15.74 1.49
CA GLY A 100 -2.59 -16.42 1.58
C GLY A 100 -3.44 -15.96 2.78
N SER A 101 -2.80 -15.38 3.80
CA SER A 101 -3.46 -14.82 4.97
C SER A 101 -3.86 -13.34 4.81
N VAL A 102 -3.59 -12.70 3.67
CA VAL A 102 -3.86 -11.27 3.50
C VAL A 102 -5.30 -11.05 3.02
N ARG A 103 -6.08 -10.25 3.76
CA ARG A 103 -7.36 -9.70 3.29
C ARG A 103 -7.09 -8.53 2.35
N ARG A 104 -6.90 -8.85 1.07
CA ARG A 104 -6.34 -7.94 0.06
C ARG A 104 -7.08 -6.61 -0.05
N VAL A 105 -8.40 -6.63 -0.21
CA VAL A 105 -9.22 -5.41 -0.32
C VAL A 105 -9.03 -4.49 0.90
N SER A 106 -9.18 -5.03 2.11
CA SER A 106 -8.98 -4.28 3.36
C SER A 106 -7.57 -3.72 3.46
N THR A 107 -6.57 -4.53 3.12
CA THR A 107 -5.14 -4.16 3.21
C THR A 107 -4.79 -3.06 2.22
N VAL A 108 -5.30 -3.12 0.98
CA VAL A 108 -5.15 -2.06 -0.03
C VAL A 108 -5.71 -0.74 0.49
N LEU A 109 -6.95 -0.75 0.99
CA LEU A 109 -7.61 0.46 1.50
C LEU A 109 -6.91 1.02 2.75
N GLN A 110 -6.43 0.15 3.63
CA GLN A 110 -5.64 0.52 4.81
C GLN A 110 -4.29 1.13 4.41
N THR A 111 -3.63 0.59 3.38
CA THR A 111 -2.35 1.10 2.87
C THR A 111 -2.51 2.49 2.25
N VAL A 112 -3.59 2.72 1.49
CA VAL A 112 -3.95 4.05 0.97
C VAL A 112 -4.23 5.02 2.13
N HIS A 113 -4.94 4.58 3.16
CA HIS A 113 -5.19 5.39 4.37
C HIS A 113 -3.88 5.76 5.09
N THR A 114 -2.94 4.83 5.22
CA THR A 114 -1.60 5.06 5.76
C THR A 114 -0.84 6.16 5.00
N LEU A 115 -0.81 6.09 3.66
CA LEU A 115 -0.19 7.14 2.82
C LEU A 115 -0.87 8.51 2.96
N LYS A 116 -2.20 8.51 3.11
CA LYS A 116 -3.04 9.71 3.13
C LYS A 116 -2.92 10.50 4.44
N PHE A 117 -2.89 9.80 5.56
CA PHE A 117 -3.02 10.43 6.89
C PHE A 117 -1.75 10.40 7.74
N TYR A 118 -0.86 9.41 7.56
CA TYR A 118 0.28 9.20 8.46
C TYR A 118 1.59 9.67 7.81
N TYR A 119 1.85 9.23 6.58
CA TYR A 119 3.11 9.46 5.88
C TYR A 119 3.05 10.63 4.90
N TRP A 120 2.63 11.80 5.34
CA TRP A 120 2.59 13.03 4.53
C TRP A 120 3.92 13.78 4.57
N VAL A 121 4.34 14.35 3.43
CA VAL A 121 5.60 15.11 3.31
C VAL A 121 5.41 16.56 3.78
N VAL A 122 4.36 17.22 3.30
CA VAL A 122 3.92 18.56 3.71
C VAL A 122 2.53 18.45 4.33
N ASN A 123 2.24 19.25 5.36
CA ASN A 123 0.97 19.18 6.08
C ASN A 123 -0.20 19.32 5.09
N PRO A 124 -1.08 18.31 4.97
CA PRO A 124 -2.09 18.29 3.92
C PRO A 124 -3.30 19.18 4.22
N ARG A 125 -3.41 19.76 5.42
CA ARG A 125 -4.59 20.53 5.87
C ARG A 125 -4.88 21.70 4.93
N ALA A 126 -3.91 22.59 4.71
CA ALA A 126 -4.09 23.79 3.91
C ALA A 126 -4.48 23.49 2.45
N LYS A 127 -3.85 22.48 1.84
CA LYS A 127 -4.06 22.16 0.41
C LYS A 127 -5.30 21.29 0.14
N SER A 128 -5.84 20.62 1.16
CA SER A 128 -6.80 19.54 0.90
C SER A 128 -7.81 19.22 1.99
N GLY A 129 -7.82 19.97 3.09
CA GLY A 129 -8.73 19.79 4.22
C GLY A 129 -8.51 18.51 5.02
N ILE A 130 -7.47 17.72 4.73
CA ILE A 130 -7.17 16.51 5.50
C ILE A 130 -6.54 16.90 6.82
N THR A 131 -7.13 16.42 7.91
CA THR A 131 -6.50 16.44 9.24
C THR A 131 -5.45 15.32 9.30
N PRO A 132 -4.14 15.64 9.29
CA PRO A 132 -3.10 14.62 9.39
C PRO A 132 -3.10 13.94 10.75
N LYS A 133 -2.52 12.73 10.79
CA LYS A 133 -2.13 12.02 12.01
C LYS A 133 -0.62 12.21 12.25
N GLY A 134 -0.18 11.97 13.48
CA GLY A 134 1.24 12.04 13.84
C GLY A 134 1.78 13.43 13.99
N LEU A 135 0.94 14.38 14.41
CA LEU A 135 1.40 15.71 14.81
C LEU A 135 2.16 15.66 16.15
N GLU A 136 1.97 14.59 16.93
CA GLU A 136 2.52 14.43 18.27
C GLU A 136 3.93 13.81 18.28
N GLY A 137 4.96 14.62 18.49
CA GLY A 137 6.34 14.17 18.63
C GLY A 137 7.15 14.21 17.33
N PRO A 138 8.39 13.70 17.34
CA PRO A 138 9.30 13.83 16.22
C PRO A 138 8.79 13.05 15.00
N ARG A 139 8.95 13.66 13.82
CA ARG A 139 8.68 13.01 12.53
C ARG A 139 10.00 12.71 11.82
N PRO A 140 10.06 11.65 10.99
CA PRO A 140 11.24 11.37 10.17
C PRO A 140 11.63 12.56 9.29
N ALA A 141 12.90 12.61 8.89
CA ALA A 141 13.37 13.65 7.97
C ALA A 141 12.67 13.52 6.61
N HIS A 142 12.64 14.61 5.84
CA HIS A 142 11.95 14.67 4.56
C HIS A 142 12.35 13.52 3.61
N LYS A 143 13.66 13.27 3.49
CA LYS A 143 14.22 12.19 2.66
C LYS A 143 13.75 10.80 3.12
N ASP A 144 13.64 10.58 4.43
CA ASP A 144 13.19 9.30 4.98
C ASP A 144 11.70 9.09 4.73
N ILE A 145 10.88 10.13 4.88
CA ILE A 145 9.45 10.06 4.55
C ILE A 145 9.26 9.70 3.07
N LEU A 146 10.03 10.29 2.15
CA LEU A 146 9.98 9.94 0.74
C LEU A 146 10.33 8.45 0.50
N THR A 147 11.37 7.96 1.17
CA THR A 147 11.81 6.56 1.09
C THR A 147 10.73 5.61 1.60
N ILE A 148 10.17 5.89 2.78
CA ILE A 148 9.09 5.09 3.38
C ILE A 148 7.86 5.09 2.48
N ARG A 149 7.46 6.25 1.92
CA ARG A 149 6.33 6.35 0.98
C ARG A 149 6.56 5.52 -0.28
N ALA A 150 7.78 5.48 -0.81
CA ALA A 150 8.12 4.64 -1.95
C ALA A 150 7.91 3.15 -1.64
N TYR A 151 8.33 2.68 -0.46
CA TYR A 151 8.06 1.32 -0.02
C TYR A 151 6.56 1.03 0.18
N ILE A 152 5.81 1.95 0.79
CA ILE A 152 4.37 1.78 0.97
C ILE A 152 3.64 1.71 -0.39
N LEU A 153 4.05 2.52 -1.36
CA LEU A 153 3.52 2.48 -2.73
C LEU A 153 3.92 1.20 -3.46
N LEU A 154 5.15 0.72 -3.25
CA LEU A 154 5.58 -0.57 -3.80
C LEU A 154 4.73 -1.70 -3.21
N PHE A 155 4.51 -1.73 -1.90
CA PHE A 155 3.63 -2.69 -1.24
C PHE A 155 2.21 -2.64 -1.81
N LEU A 156 1.64 -1.45 -1.93
CA LEU A 156 0.31 -1.24 -2.52
C LEU A 156 0.23 -1.77 -3.96
N LYS A 157 1.24 -1.46 -4.79
CA LYS A 157 1.33 -1.99 -6.15
C LYS A 157 1.38 -3.51 -6.15
N GLN A 158 2.24 -4.11 -5.32
CA GLN A 158 2.37 -5.56 -5.26
C GLN A 158 1.06 -6.21 -4.83
N LEU A 159 0.36 -5.70 -3.82
CA LEU A 159 -0.97 -6.21 -3.42
C LEU A 159 -1.98 -6.23 -4.59
N ILE A 160 -1.88 -5.27 -5.50
CA ILE A 160 -2.77 -5.13 -6.64
C ILE A 160 -2.34 -6.01 -7.82
N MET A 161 -1.04 -6.17 -8.04
CA MET A 161 -0.47 -6.77 -9.26
C MET A 161 0.13 -8.16 -9.07
N ILE A 162 0.32 -8.64 -7.84
CA ILE A 162 1.02 -9.90 -7.59
C ILE A 162 0.21 -11.10 -8.11
N GLY A 163 0.93 -12.07 -8.70
CA GLY A 163 0.34 -13.25 -9.33
C GLY A 163 -0.58 -12.87 -10.49
N ASN A 164 -1.80 -13.41 -10.50
CA ASN A 164 -2.83 -13.08 -11.48
C ASN A 164 -3.56 -11.74 -11.20
N GLY A 165 -3.06 -10.95 -10.24
CA GLY A 165 -3.71 -9.72 -9.79
C GLY A 165 -4.94 -9.96 -8.91
N VAL A 166 -5.67 -8.88 -8.64
CA VAL A 166 -6.93 -8.86 -7.86
C VAL A 166 -8.03 -9.62 -8.59
N LYS A 167 -8.77 -10.47 -7.87
CA LYS A 167 -9.91 -11.20 -8.46
C LYS A 167 -11.09 -10.26 -8.75
N GLU A 168 -11.98 -10.61 -9.67
CA GLU A 168 -13.08 -9.72 -10.08
C GLU A 168 -14.04 -9.37 -8.93
N ASP A 169 -14.36 -10.33 -8.07
CA ASP A 169 -15.19 -10.14 -6.87
C ASP A 169 -14.56 -9.16 -5.86
N GLU A 170 -13.25 -9.29 -5.63
CA GLU A 170 -12.48 -8.36 -4.82
C GLU A 170 -12.49 -6.96 -5.45
N LEU A 171 -12.35 -6.88 -6.78
CA LEU A 171 -12.31 -5.63 -7.52
C LEU A 171 -13.64 -4.88 -7.48
N HIS A 172 -14.77 -5.59 -7.61
CA HIS A 172 -16.13 -5.04 -7.48
C HIS A 172 -16.35 -4.33 -6.15
N SER A 173 -15.70 -4.81 -5.08
CA SER A 173 -15.74 -4.18 -3.75
C SER A 173 -14.69 -3.07 -3.61
N MET A 174 -13.50 -3.26 -4.20
CA MET A 174 -12.35 -2.38 -3.99
C MET A 174 -12.48 -1.02 -4.69
N VAL A 175 -12.96 -0.98 -5.93
CA VAL A 175 -13.13 0.26 -6.71
C VAL A 175 -14.08 1.24 -6.00
N PRO A 176 -15.34 0.89 -5.66
CA PRO A 176 -16.23 1.82 -4.98
C PRO A 176 -15.74 2.22 -3.58
N ALA A 177 -15.10 1.31 -2.85
CA ALA A 177 -14.51 1.63 -1.55
C ALA A 177 -13.32 2.59 -1.65
N PHE A 178 -12.53 2.49 -2.73
CA PHE A 178 -11.45 3.41 -3.05
C PHE A 178 -12.01 4.81 -3.31
N ASP A 179 -13.06 4.93 -4.12
CA ASP A 179 -13.73 6.20 -4.42
C ASP A 179 -14.34 6.84 -3.16
N ALA A 180 -15.10 6.05 -2.39
CA ALA A 180 -15.73 6.51 -1.15
C ALA A 180 -14.72 7.05 -0.13
N LYS A 181 -13.47 6.55 -0.14
CA LYS A 181 -12.38 7.03 0.71
C LYS A 181 -11.58 8.18 0.09
N GLY A 182 -12.00 8.72 -1.06
CA GLY A 182 -11.30 9.78 -1.78
C GLY A 182 -9.94 9.31 -2.33
N GLY A 183 -9.91 8.11 -2.89
CA GLY A 183 -8.71 7.49 -3.44
C GLY A 183 -8.07 8.31 -4.57
N VAL A 184 -8.87 8.77 -5.54
CA VAL A 184 -8.37 9.64 -6.63
C VAL A 184 -7.78 10.94 -6.10
N ARG A 185 -8.41 11.59 -5.12
CA ARG A 185 -7.83 12.75 -4.43
C ARG A 185 -6.47 12.43 -3.79
N THR A 186 -6.29 11.21 -3.29
CA THR A 186 -5.01 10.77 -2.69
C THR A 186 -3.93 10.58 -3.75
N ILE A 187 -4.28 9.97 -4.89
CA ILE A 187 -3.40 9.85 -6.07
C ILE A 187 -2.92 11.22 -6.53
N PHE A 188 -3.82 12.19 -6.73
CA PHE A 188 -3.44 13.51 -7.22
C PHE A 188 -2.49 14.27 -6.28
N LYS A 189 -2.53 13.98 -4.98
CA LYS A 189 -1.53 14.48 -4.02
C LYS A 189 -0.18 13.78 -4.17
N LEU A 190 -0.19 12.48 -4.42
CA LEU A 190 1.05 11.72 -4.69
C LEU A 190 1.70 12.19 -6.00
N LEU A 191 0.90 12.54 -7.01
CA LEU A 191 1.36 13.14 -8.27
C LEU A 191 2.02 14.52 -8.08
N ALA A 192 1.77 15.20 -6.95
CA ALA A 192 2.45 16.44 -6.59
C ALA A 192 3.78 16.24 -5.86
N SER A 193 4.26 14.99 -5.70
CA SER A 193 5.53 14.70 -5.05
C SER A 193 6.71 15.11 -5.93
N GLU A 194 7.77 15.62 -5.30
CA GLU A 194 9.06 15.89 -5.96
C GLU A 194 9.72 14.60 -6.47
N SER A 195 9.47 13.47 -5.81
CA SER A 195 9.98 12.17 -6.24
C SER A 195 9.26 11.68 -7.50
N GLN A 196 9.98 11.58 -8.61
CA GLN A 196 9.48 11.00 -9.86
C GLN A 196 8.99 9.57 -9.68
N LEU A 197 9.65 8.77 -8.83
CA LEU A 197 9.22 7.41 -8.52
C LEU A 197 7.81 7.40 -7.89
N ILE A 198 7.56 8.26 -6.90
CA ILE A 198 6.24 8.39 -6.27
C ILE A 198 5.18 8.83 -7.29
N ARG A 199 5.50 9.83 -8.13
CA ARG A 199 4.60 10.29 -9.20
C ARG A 199 4.25 9.17 -10.17
N LEU A 200 5.24 8.40 -10.62
CA LEU A 200 5.04 7.27 -11.52
C LEU A 200 4.17 6.18 -10.89
N GLN A 201 4.42 5.80 -9.62
CA GLN A 201 3.59 4.80 -8.94
C GLN A 201 2.15 5.29 -8.75
N ALA A 202 1.96 6.59 -8.45
CA ALA A 202 0.63 7.17 -8.35
C ALA A 202 -0.12 7.14 -9.68
N LEU A 203 0.54 7.47 -10.79
CA LEU A 203 -0.05 7.39 -12.12
C LEU A 203 -0.49 5.96 -12.47
N LYS A 204 0.35 4.96 -12.18
CA LYS A 204 0.00 3.54 -12.39
C LYS A 204 -1.18 3.11 -11.52
N LEU A 205 -1.26 3.59 -10.27
CA LEU A 205 -2.39 3.31 -9.38
C LEU A 205 -3.69 3.92 -9.93
N LEU A 206 -3.63 5.17 -10.43
CA LEU A 206 -4.78 5.82 -11.07
C LEU A 206 -5.28 5.01 -12.25
N GLY A 207 -4.36 4.66 -13.14
CA GLY A 207 -4.68 3.93 -14.33
C GLY A 207 -5.24 2.54 -14.06
N PHE A 208 -4.72 1.81 -13.07
CA PHE A 208 -5.31 0.54 -12.62
C PHE A 208 -6.77 0.70 -12.17
N PHE A 209 -7.06 1.66 -11.29
CA PHE A 209 -8.44 1.84 -10.80
C PHE A 209 -9.38 2.33 -11.91
N LEU A 210 -8.90 3.19 -12.81
CA LEU A 210 -9.69 3.67 -13.95
C LEU A 210 -9.97 2.56 -14.95
N SER A 211 -9.01 1.74 -15.35
CA SER A 211 -9.24 0.64 -16.31
C SER A 211 -10.19 -0.43 -15.77
N ARG A 212 -10.31 -0.52 -14.45
CA ARG A 212 -11.21 -1.45 -13.75
C ARG A 212 -12.55 -0.83 -13.35
N SER A 213 -12.78 0.43 -13.70
CA SER A 213 -14.02 1.15 -13.43
C SER A 213 -14.97 1.12 -14.64
N THR A 214 -16.27 1.27 -14.38
CA THR A 214 -17.25 1.50 -15.46
C THR A 214 -17.00 2.85 -16.12
N HIS A 215 -17.41 3.01 -17.38
CA HIS A 215 -17.29 4.28 -18.11
C HIS A 215 -17.91 5.46 -17.34
N LYS A 216 -19.11 5.26 -16.78
CA LYS A 216 -19.79 6.26 -15.95
C LYS A 216 -18.93 6.67 -14.75
N ARG A 217 -18.36 5.73 -14.02
CA ARG A 217 -17.53 6.02 -12.84
C ARG A 217 -16.23 6.74 -13.21
N LYS A 218 -15.57 6.38 -14.33
CA LYS A 218 -14.41 7.12 -14.83
C LYS A 218 -14.77 8.59 -15.08
N TYR A 219 -15.90 8.81 -15.76
CA TYR A 219 -16.42 10.16 -16.03
C TYR A 219 -16.73 10.92 -14.73
N ASP A 220 -17.50 10.33 -13.82
CA ASP A 220 -17.92 10.97 -12.57
C ASP A 220 -16.74 11.35 -11.68
N VAL A 221 -15.66 10.56 -11.70
CA VAL A 221 -14.50 10.77 -10.82
C VAL A 221 -13.45 11.69 -11.45
N MET A 222 -13.23 11.63 -12.78
CA MET A 222 -12.16 12.39 -13.45
C MET A 222 -12.62 13.71 -14.08
N SER A 223 -13.89 13.85 -14.44
CA SER A 223 -14.39 15.08 -15.08
C SER A 223 -14.46 16.29 -14.13
N PRO A 224 -14.84 16.13 -12.84
CA PRO A 224 -14.87 17.27 -11.92
C PRO A 224 -13.49 17.90 -11.71
N HIS A 225 -13.47 19.16 -11.30
CA HIS A 225 -12.29 19.87 -10.78
C HIS A 225 -11.09 19.93 -11.75
N ASN A 226 -11.34 19.78 -13.06
CA ASN A 226 -10.33 19.81 -14.11
C ASN A 226 -9.18 18.81 -13.88
N LEU A 227 -9.49 17.60 -13.39
CA LEU A 227 -8.47 16.62 -13.03
C LEU A 227 -7.62 16.16 -14.22
N TYR A 228 -8.15 16.14 -15.45
CA TYR A 228 -7.36 15.88 -16.65
C TYR A 228 -6.24 16.93 -16.86
N THR A 229 -6.58 18.21 -16.79
CA THR A 229 -5.60 19.31 -16.90
C THR A 229 -4.62 19.29 -15.74
N LEU A 230 -5.10 19.01 -14.53
CA LEU A 230 -4.25 18.87 -13.36
C LEU A 230 -3.26 17.69 -13.52
N LEU A 231 -3.69 16.58 -14.11
CA LEU A 231 -2.84 15.42 -14.38
C LEU A 231 -1.68 15.81 -15.29
N ALA A 232 -1.99 16.45 -16.43
CA ALA A 232 -1.00 16.95 -17.37
C ALA A 232 0.02 17.89 -16.68
N THR A 233 -0.49 18.85 -15.90
CA THR A 233 0.34 19.82 -15.17
C THR A 233 1.30 19.14 -14.19
N ARG A 234 0.83 18.13 -13.45
CA ARG A 234 1.65 17.41 -12.44
C ARG A 234 2.72 16.51 -13.06
N LEU A 235 2.43 15.92 -14.21
CA LEU A 235 3.40 15.11 -14.95
C LEU A 235 4.51 16.00 -15.53
N CYS A 236 4.19 17.22 -15.96
CA CYS A 236 5.16 18.18 -16.50
C CYS A 236 5.92 18.99 -15.44
N ALA A 237 5.52 18.94 -14.17
CA ALA A 237 6.10 19.75 -13.09
C ALA A 237 7.59 19.47 -12.77
N GLY A 238 8.22 18.50 -13.43
CA GLY A 238 9.62 18.13 -13.20
C GLY A 238 10.65 18.93 -14.03
N GLY A 239 10.23 19.79 -14.96
CA GLY A 239 11.13 20.58 -15.81
C GLY A 239 11.89 19.79 -16.88
N GLU A 240 12.14 18.50 -16.64
CA GLU A 240 12.65 17.55 -17.63
C GLU A 240 11.50 17.03 -18.50
N GLY A 241 11.77 16.75 -19.78
CA GLY A 241 10.79 16.15 -20.69
C GLY A 241 10.17 14.87 -20.13
N LEU A 242 9.05 14.40 -20.73
CA LEU A 242 8.36 13.21 -20.28
C LEU A 242 9.28 11.98 -20.30
N ALA A 243 9.68 11.52 -19.12
CA ALA A 243 10.51 10.33 -18.99
C ALA A 243 9.78 9.09 -19.56
N LEU A 244 10.51 8.20 -20.22
CA LEU A 244 9.97 6.98 -20.85
C LEU A 244 9.02 6.16 -19.95
N PRO A 245 9.29 5.95 -18.64
CA PRO A 245 8.36 5.24 -17.78
C PRO A 245 7.01 5.95 -17.60
N VAL A 246 6.97 7.28 -17.64
CA VAL A 246 5.74 8.08 -17.56
C VAL A 246 4.95 7.94 -18.86
N TYR A 247 5.64 8.02 -20.00
CA TYR A 247 5.03 7.78 -21.31
C TYR A 247 4.37 6.39 -21.39
N ASN A 248 5.08 5.34 -20.95
CA ASN A 248 4.53 3.98 -20.92
C ASN A 248 3.29 3.89 -20.02
N ALA A 249 3.29 4.53 -18.85
CA ALA A 249 2.15 4.54 -17.96
C ALA A 249 0.93 5.32 -18.54
N LEU A 250 1.17 6.38 -19.31
CA LEU A 250 0.12 7.08 -20.05
C LEU A 250 -0.45 6.21 -21.18
N TYR A 251 0.41 5.50 -21.91
CA TYR A 251 -0.01 4.56 -22.94
C TYR A 251 -0.85 3.40 -22.34
N GLU A 252 -0.40 2.82 -21.22
CA GLU A 252 -1.17 1.81 -20.44
C GLU A 252 -2.54 2.37 -20.03
N LEU A 253 -2.62 3.65 -19.64
CA LEU A 253 -3.88 4.31 -19.27
C LEU A 253 -4.80 4.56 -20.46
N LEU A 254 -4.26 4.99 -21.60
CA LEU A 254 -5.04 5.27 -22.82
C LEU A 254 -5.59 3.99 -23.46
N THR A 255 -4.82 2.91 -23.42
CA THR A 255 -5.18 1.63 -24.04
C THR A 255 -5.90 0.69 -23.08
N GLU A 256 -5.97 1.05 -21.79
CA GLU A 256 -6.50 0.23 -20.69
C GLU A 256 -5.80 -1.15 -20.55
N HIS A 257 -4.68 -1.36 -21.24
CA HIS A 257 -3.88 -2.57 -21.19
C HIS A 257 -2.77 -2.45 -20.15
N TRP A 258 -3.06 -2.90 -18.94
CA TRP A 258 -2.07 -2.99 -17.86
C TRP A 258 -1.28 -4.29 -17.97
N TRP A 259 -0.12 -4.23 -18.63
CA TRP A 259 0.79 -5.37 -18.78
C TRP A 259 1.26 -5.85 -17.39
N PRO A 260 1.14 -7.15 -17.04
CA PRO A 260 1.76 -7.67 -15.83
C PRO A 260 3.29 -7.53 -15.97
N PRO A 261 4.07 -7.29 -14.91
CA PRO A 261 5.52 -7.33 -15.03
C PRO A 261 5.93 -8.73 -15.51
N SER A 262 6.25 -8.86 -16.80
CA SER A 262 6.67 -10.14 -17.35
C SER A 262 7.98 -10.58 -16.71
N SER A 263 7.92 -11.71 -16.03
CA SER A 263 9.04 -12.62 -15.86
C SER A 263 9.74 -12.79 -17.22
N GLY A 264 11.05 -12.54 -17.24
CA GLY A 264 11.95 -13.01 -18.29
C GLY A 264 11.62 -12.63 -19.74
N SER A 265 11.94 -11.39 -20.14
CA SER A 265 12.71 -11.10 -21.36
C SER A 265 12.67 -9.61 -21.70
N ARG A 266 13.85 -8.99 -21.77
CA ARG A 266 14.03 -7.60 -22.23
C ARG A 266 13.96 -7.46 -23.76
N SER A 267 13.90 -8.56 -24.51
CA SER A 267 14.19 -8.56 -25.96
C SER A 267 13.05 -8.05 -26.86
N LYS A 268 11.78 -8.09 -26.42
CA LYS A 268 10.63 -7.66 -27.26
C LYS A 268 10.08 -6.26 -26.95
N ARG A 269 10.84 -5.39 -26.27
CA ARG A 269 10.33 -4.08 -25.81
C ARG A 269 10.55 -2.90 -26.77
N THR A 270 11.12 -3.13 -27.94
CA THR A 270 11.46 -2.05 -28.90
C THR A 270 10.73 -2.15 -30.24
N SER A 271 9.72 -3.01 -30.39
CA SER A 271 9.10 -3.27 -31.71
C SER A 271 7.74 -2.61 -31.95
N CYS A 272 7.16 -1.87 -31.01
CA CYS A 272 5.92 -1.10 -31.27
C CYS A 272 6.15 0.38 -31.58
N TRP A 273 7.39 0.87 -31.43
CA TRP A 273 7.76 2.25 -31.77
C TRP A 273 9.19 2.26 -32.31
N ARG A 274 9.35 1.84 -33.56
CA ARG A 274 10.32 2.40 -34.49
C ARG A 274 9.55 3.12 -35.57
#